data_AF-A0A5C8U2A5-F1
#
_entry.id   AF-A0A5C8U2A5-F1
#
_cell.length_a   1.000
_cell.length_b   1.000
_cell.length_c   1.000
_cell.angle_alpha   90.00
_cell.angle_beta   90.00
_cell.angle_gamma   90.00
#
_symmetry.space_group_name_H-M   'P 1'
#
loop_
_entity.id
_entity.type
_entity.pdbx_description
1 polymer ?
#
loop_
_entity_poly.entity_id
_entity_poly.type
_entity_poly.pdbx_seq_one_letter_code
_entity_poly.pdbx_strand_id
1 'polypeptide(L)'
;MAIVLPFPAARRRGFICKQGARLADLPRREAEKHLAYQLRLQHETMARKGIDTAEIECQVGALETAIRCEIARNLVTYGSLARPIDDATVLQVIEHLRGEVRARGNQIEAQTVRLQALDRIERATGSRCITDTATMLKMGRDALYKWMNANRWIYRRARTETWVAHQERERAGLLGSVPYHYTGRDGSPCVKMQVLVTPKGLVRLAKLLGGQIDDQGTTA
;
A
#
# COMPACT_ATOMS: atom_id res chain seq x y z
N MET A 1 37.64 -1.27 9.26
CA MET A 1 37.00 -1.65 7.98
C MET A 1 36.68 -0.36 7.23
N ALA A 2 37.22 -0.18 6.02
CA ALA A 2 36.89 0.99 5.19
C ALA A 2 35.53 0.79 4.53
N ILE A 3 34.58 1.69 4.75
CA ILE A 3 33.26 1.66 4.10
C ILE A 3 33.43 2.19 2.68
N VAL A 4 33.25 1.34 1.67
CA VAL A 4 33.30 1.74 0.27
C VAL A 4 31.94 2.35 -0.11
N LEU A 5 31.84 3.67 -0.04
CA LEU A 5 30.67 4.39 -0.52
C LEU A 5 30.79 4.60 -2.04
N PRO A 6 29.85 4.11 -2.86
CA PRO A 6 29.87 4.38 -4.29
C PRO A 6 29.71 5.88 -4.55
N PHE A 7 30.62 6.46 -5.33
CA PHE A 7 30.44 7.83 -5.81
C PHE A 7 29.15 7.91 -6.63
N PRO A 8 28.24 8.86 -6.35
CA PRO A 8 26.93 8.90 -6.98
C PRO A 8 27.02 8.85 -8.50
N ALA A 9 26.51 7.79 -9.11
CA ALA A 9 26.66 7.57 -10.55
C ALA A 9 25.98 8.70 -11.35
N ALA A 10 24.88 9.24 -10.83
CA ALA A 10 24.15 10.40 -11.36
C ALA A 10 24.96 11.71 -11.38
N ARG A 11 26.07 11.84 -10.63
CA ARG A 11 26.93 13.04 -10.66
C ARG A 11 27.93 13.04 -11.81
N ARG A 12 28.09 11.93 -12.53
CA ARG A 12 29.02 11.80 -13.67
C ARG A 12 28.45 12.42 -14.95
N ARG A 13 28.14 13.73 -14.92
CA ARG A 13 27.45 14.45 -16.01
C ARG A 13 28.09 14.22 -17.38
N GLY A 14 29.41 14.30 -17.49
CA GLY A 14 30.10 14.07 -18.76
C GLY A 14 29.90 12.68 -19.36
N PHE A 15 29.77 11.64 -18.53
CA PHE A 15 29.42 10.29 -18.99
C PHE A 15 27.95 10.21 -19.43
N ILE A 16 27.05 10.76 -18.61
CA ILE A 16 25.60 10.72 -18.85
C ILE A 16 25.24 11.45 -20.14
N CYS A 17 25.77 12.65 -20.38
CA CYS A 17 25.54 13.40 -21.62
C CYS A 17 26.07 12.64 -22.85
N LYS A 18 27.25 12.01 -22.77
CA LYS A 18 27.81 11.20 -23.86
C LYS A 18 26.94 9.98 -24.18
N GLN A 19 26.49 9.26 -23.15
CA GLN A 19 25.57 8.12 -23.35
C GLN A 19 24.23 8.59 -23.90
N GLY A 20 23.67 9.68 -23.35
CA GLY A 20 22.40 10.24 -23.81
C GLY A 20 22.44 10.70 -25.26
N ALA A 21 23.53 11.30 -25.72
CA ALA A 21 23.69 11.70 -27.13
C ALA A 21 23.78 10.47 -28.03
N ARG A 22 24.67 9.52 -27.70
CA ARG A 22 24.84 8.29 -28.50
C ARG A 22 23.57 7.45 -28.60
N LEU A 23 22.83 7.32 -27.49
CA LEU A 23 21.60 6.54 -27.44
C LEU A 23 20.43 7.23 -28.15
N ALA A 24 20.46 8.56 -28.27
CA ALA A 24 19.46 9.30 -29.03
C ALA A 24 19.56 9.05 -30.55
N ASP A 25 20.76 8.76 -31.06
CA ASP A 25 20.99 8.44 -32.47
C ASP A 25 20.63 7.00 -32.86
N LEU A 26 20.37 6.13 -31.88
CA LEU A 26 20.07 4.72 -32.11
C LEU A 26 18.56 4.46 -32.19
N PRO A 27 18.12 3.43 -32.95
CA PRO A 27 16.74 2.96 -32.91
C PRO A 27 16.35 2.60 -31.47
N ARG A 28 15.13 2.96 -31.05
CA ARG A 28 14.63 2.76 -29.68
C ARG A 28 14.93 1.36 -29.12
N ARG A 29 14.71 0.31 -29.90
CA ARG A 29 14.95 -1.07 -29.47
C ARG A 29 16.42 -1.35 -29.15
N GLU A 30 17.34 -0.80 -29.92
CA GLU A 30 18.78 -0.97 -29.71
C GLU A 30 19.28 -0.08 -28.56
N ALA A 31 18.75 1.14 -28.47
CA ALA A 31 19.07 2.05 -27.38
C ALA A 31 18.68 1.45 -26.01
N GLU A 32 17.47 0.89 -25.89
CA GLU A 32 17.00 0.22 -24.66
C GLU A 32 17.83 -1.02 -24.32
N LYS A 33 18.18 -1.85 -25.31
CA LYS A 33 19.06 -3.01 -25.09
C LYS A 33 20.44 -2.58 -24.59
N HIS A 34 21.01 -1.54 -25.19
CA HIS A 34 22.33 -1.02 -24.80
C HIS A 34 22.31 -0.44 -23.39
N LEU A 35 21.27 0.34 -23.04
CA LEU A 35 21.08 0.87 -21.70
C LEU A 35 20.94 -0.25 -20.66
N ALA A 36 20.09 -1.25 -20.92
CA ALA A 36 19.89 -2.39 -20.03
C ALA A 36 21.19 -3.17 -19.78
N TYR A 37 21.98 -3.38 -20.84
CA TYR A 37 23.29 -4.03 -20.72
C TYR A 37 24.27 -3.22 -19.85
N GLN A 38 24.35 -1.90 -20.04
CA GLN A 38 25.24 -1.05 -19.24
C GLN A 38 24.84 -1.01 -17.76
N LEU A 39 23.54 -0.91 -17.46
CA LEU A 39 23.04 -0.91 -16.08
C LEU A 39 23.32 -2.23 -15.38
N ARG A 40 23.17 -3.37 -16.10
CA ARG A 40 23.53 -4.69 -15.60
C ARG A 40 25.02 -4.79 -15.26
N LEU A 41 25.91 -4.33 -16.15
CA LEU A 41 27.34 -4.32 -15.87
C LEU A 41 27.70 -3.46 -14.66
N GLN A 42 27.06 -2.30 -14.52
CA GLN A 42 27.27 -1.40 -13.38
C GLN A 42 26.82 -2.06 -12.07
N HIS A 43 25.66 -2.71 -12.08
CA HIS A 43 25.16 -3.49 -10.94
C HIS A 43 26.15 -4.58 -10.54
N GLU A 44 26.58 -5.43 -11.48
CA GLU A 44 27.55 -6.52 -11.23
C GLU A 44 28.89 -5.99 -10.69
N THR A 45 29.35 -4.84 -11.20
CA THR A 45 30.60 -4.21 -10.74
C THR A 45 30.47 -3.70 -9.31
N MET A 46 29.32 -3.13 -8.93
CA MET A 46 29.07 -2.66 -7.57
C MET A 46 28.89 -3.81 -6.59
N ALA A 47 28.21 -4.89 -7.01
CA ALA A 47 28.05 -6.11 -6.23
C ALA A 47 29.40 -6.77 -5.89
N ARG A 48 30.33 -6.85 -6.86
CA ARG A 48 31.69 -7.37 -6.63
C ARG A 48 32.50 -6.56 -5.62
N LYS A 49 32.16 -5.29 -5.41
CA LYS A 49 32.82 -4.39 -4.45
C LYS A 49 32.23 -4.48 -3.05
N GLY A 50 31.24 -5.35 -2.82
CA GLY A 50 30.61 -5.55 -1.52
C GLY A 50 29.71 -4.39 -1.08
N ILE A 51 29.14 -3.66 -2.04
CA ILE A 51 28.17 -2.59 -1.76
C ILE A 51 26.81 -3.22 -1.42
N ASP A 52 26.10 -2.63 -0.46
CA ASP A 52 24.75 -3.06 -0.07
C ASP A 52 23.76 -3.05 -1.24
N THR A 53 22.90 -4.07 -1.33
CA THR A 53 21.97 -4.24 -2.45
C THR A 53 21.01 -3.06 -2.62
N ALA A 54 20.51 -2.47 -1.53
CA ALA A 54 19.59 -1.34 -1.63
C ALA A 54 20.30 -0.09 -2.18
N GLU A 55 21.56 0.12 -1.82
CA GLU A 55 22.38 1.20 -2.36
C GLU A 55 22.70 0.97 -3.85
N ILE A 56 22.94 -0.27 -4.27
CA ILE A 56 23.13 -0.60 -5.70
C ILE A 56 21.89 -0.25 -6.51
N GLU A 57 20.71 -0.67 -6.07
CA GLU A 57 19.44 -0.40 -6.75
C GLU A 57 19.18 1.11 -6.86
N CYS A 58 19.39 1.86 -5.78
CA CYS A 58 19.24 3.30 -5.77
C CYS A 58 20.18 3.98 -6.79
N GLN A 59 21.47 3.59 -6.81
CA GLN A 59 22.46 4.19 -7.71
C GLN A 59 22.23 3.83 -9.17
N VAL A 60 21.83 2.59 -9.47
CA VAL A 60 21.50 2.13 -10.83
C VAL A 60 20.25 2.83 -11.34
N GLY A 61 19.19 2.92 -10.52
CA GLY A 61 17.96 3.64 -10.88
C GLY A 61 18.19 5.14 -11.11
N ALA A 62 19.03 5.77 -10.29
CA ALA A 62 19.41 7.17 -10.47
C ALA A 62 20.21 7.40 -11.76
N LEU A 63 21.13 6.49 -12.10
CA LEU A 63 21.89 6.53 -13.36
C LEU A 63 20.98 6.33 -14.57
N GLU A 64 20.08 5.34 -14.53
CA GLU A 64 19.10 5.08 -15.58
C GLU A 64 18.25 6.32 -15.86
N THR A 65 17.68 6.89 -14.81
CA THR A 65 16.81 8.08 -14.92
C THR A 65 17.59 9.25 -15.52
N ALA A 66 18.82 9.49 -15.06
CA ALA A 66 19.65 10.57 -15.60
C ALA A 66 19.97 10.37 -17.09
N ILE A 67 20.32 9.16 -17.52
CA ILE A 67 20.59 8.87 -18.94
C ILE A 67 19.31 9.01 -19.77
N ARG A 68 18.16 8.50 -19.31
CA ARG A 68 16.88 8.67 -20.00
C ARG A 68 16.48 10.14 -20.15
N CYS A 69 16.71 10.96 -19.12
CA CYS A 69 16.50 12.41 -19.20
C CYS A 69 17.44 13.08 -20.23
N GLU A 70 18.71 12.65 -20.34
CA GLU A 70 19.61 13.15 -21.38
C GLU A 70 19.16 12.73 -22.79
N ILE A 71 18.72 11.48 -22.99
CA ILE A 71 18.16 11.03 -24.27
C ILE A 71 16.97 11.90 -24.65
N ALA A 72 16.00 12.06 -23.74
CA ALA A 72 14.82 12.88 -23.97
C ALA A 72 15.19 14.34 -24.28
N ARG A 73 16.16 14.90 -23.56
CA ARG A 73 16.67 16.25 -23.84
C ARG A 73 17.27 16.34 -25.24
N ASN A 74 18.09 15.38 -25.66
CA ASN A 74 18.70 15.42 -26.99
C ASN A 74 17.67 15.23 -28.09
N LEU A 75 16.68 14.36 -27.91
CA LEU A 75 15.56 14.21 -28.85
C LEU A 75 14.73 15.49 -28.98
N VAL A 76 14.56 16.25 -27.88
CA VAL A 76 13.82 17.52 -27.87
C VAL A 76 14.66 18.71 -28.36
N THR A 77 15.97 18.73 -28.06
CA THR A 77 16.85 19.90 -28.28
C THR A 77 17.63 19.83 -29.60
N TYR A 78 18.05 18.63 -30.01
CA TYR A 78 18.92 18.40 -31.17
C TYR A 78 18.24 17.54 -32.23
N GLY A 79 16.92 17.69 -32.43
CA GLY A 79 16.17 17.00 -33.47
C GLY A 79 16.89 17.02 -34.82
N SER A 80 17.70 15.99 -35.08
CA SER A 80 18.38 15.78 -36.34
C SER A 80 17.42 14.98 -37.20
N LEU A 81 16.79 15.66 -38.15
CA LEU A 81 16.27 15.14 -39.42
C LEU A 81 15.17 14.05 -39.37
N ALA A 82 14.52 13.81 -38.23
CA ALA A 82 13.28 13.04 -38.15
C ALA A 82 12.13 13.98 -37.82
N ARG A 83 11.14 14.02 -38.74
CA ARG A 83 9.91 14.83 -38.78
C ARG A 83 9.62 15.70 -37.53
N PRO A 84 9.39 17.02 -37.68
CA PRO A 84 8.87 17.82 -36.59
C PRO A 84 7.65 17.10 -36.01
N ILE A 85 7.63 16.90 -34.69
CA ILE A 85 6.42 16.47 -34.01
C ILE A 85 5.39 17.52 -34.38
N ASP A 86 4.41 17.14 -35.18
CA ASP A 86 3.37 18.04 -35.62
C ASP A 86 2.60 18.51 -34.39
N ASP A 87 2.24 19.79 -34.37
CA ASP A 87 1.44 20.38 -33.29
C ASP A 87 0.17 19.55 -33.02
N ALA A 88 -0.34 18.84 -34.03
CA ALA A 88 -1.44 17.90 -33.90
C ALA A 88 -1.12 16.69 -32.98
N THR A 89 0.06 16.07 -33.06
CA THR A 89 0.46 14.99 -32.14
C THR A 89 0.64 15.51 -30.72
N VAL A 90 1.23 16.70 -30.56
CA VAL A 90 1.36 17.32 -29.24
C VAL A 90 -0.01 17.58 -28.61
N LEU A 91 -0.95 18.11 -29.39
CA LEU A 91 -2.34 18.33 -28.95
C LEU A 91 -3.06 17.02 -28.61
N GLN A 92 -2.85 15.95 -29.38
CA GLN A 92 -3.42 14.63 -29.08
C GLN A 92 -2.91 14.06 -27.76
N VAL A 93 -1.60 14.16 -27.49
CA VAL A 93 -1.02 13.70 -26.22
C VAL A 93 -1.52 14.54 -25.05
N ILE A 94 -1.62 15.87 -25.21
CA ILE A 94 -2.17 16.76 -24.18
C ILE A 94 -3.62 16.40 -23.86
N GLU A 95 -4.44 16.15 -24.89
CA GLU A 95 -5.86 15.81 -24.68
C GLU A 95 -6.02 14.43 -24.04
N HIS A 96 -5.18 13.45 -24.44
CA HIS A 96 -5.13 12.14 -23.81
C HIS A 96 -4.77 12.24 -22.31
N LEU A 97 -3.71 12.98 -21.97
CA LEU A 97 -3.29 13.18 -20.58
C LEU A 97 -4.35 13.93 -19.76
N ARG A 98 -5.03 14.93 -20.34
CA ARG A 98 -6.17 15.60 -19.70
C ARG A 98 -7.32 14.63 -19.44
N GLY A 99 -7.60 13.72 -20.37
CA GLY A 99 -8.55 12.64 -20.22
C GLY A 99 -8.18 11.70 -19.07
N GLU A 100 -6.93 11.25 -19.00
CA GLU A 100 -6.45 10.39 -17.92
C GLU A 100 -6.50 11.08 -16.55
N VAL A 101 -6.11 12.36 -16.47
CA VAL A 101 -6.16 13.14 -15.23
C VAL A 101 -7.60 13.31 -14.76
N ARG A 102 -8.56 13.57 -15.68
CA ARG A 102 -9.99 13.60 -15.34
C ARG A 102 -10.51 12.25 -14.86
N ALA A 103 -10.14 11.17 -15.55
CA ALA A 103 -10.55 9.82 -15.15
C ALA A 103 -10.02 9.45 -13.77
N ARG A 104 -8.76 9.75 -13.47
CA ARG A 104 -8.15 9.56 -12.14
C ARG A 104 -8.79 10.47 -11.09
N GLY A 105 -9.10 11.72 -11.43
CA GLY A 105 -9.84 12.66 -10.57
C GLY A 105 -11.20 12.10 -10.16
N ASN A 106 -11.99 11.60 -11.12
CA ASN A 106 -13.29 10.98 -10.86
C ASN A 106 -13.17 9.75 -9.96
N GLN A 107 -12.12 8.93 -10.12
CA GLN A 107 -11.85 7.79 -9.24
C GLN A 107 -11.51 8.24 -7.81
N ILE A 108 -10.72 9.31 -7.65
CA ILE A 108 -10.37 9.87 -6.34
C ILE A 108 -11.62 10.44 -5.65
N GLU A 109 -12.48 11.15 -6.36
CA GLU A 109 -13.73 11.67 -5.81
C GLU A 109 -14.66 10.54 -5.35
N ALA A 110 -14.84 9.51 -6.18
CA ALA A 110 -15.63 8.33 -5.81
C ALA A 110 -15.06 7.61 -4.57
N GLN A 111 -13.74 7.48 -4.48
CA GLN A 111 -13.07 6.92 -3.30
C GLN A 111 -13.24 7.82 -2.07
N THR A 112 -13.20 9.14 -2.24
CA THR A 112 -13.37 10.11 -1.15
C THR A 112 -14.78 10.02 -0.57
N VAL A 113 -15.82 9.89 -1.40
CA VAL A 113 -17.20 9.68 -0.94
C VAL A 113 -17.31 8.36 -0.15
N ARG A 114 -16.67 7.29 -0.62
CA ARG A 114 -16.65 5.99 0.08
C ARG A 114 -15.91 6.07 1.42
N LEU A 115 -14.79 6.79 1.48
CA LEU A 115 -14.04 7.03 2.71
C LEU A 115 -14.82 7.91 3.68
N GLN A 116 -15.49 8.95 3.21
CA GLN A 116 -16.34 9.80 4.05
C GLN A 116 -17.56 9.03 4.60
N ALA A 117 -18.15 8.11 3.83
CA ALA A 117 -19.18 7.21 4.32
C ALA A 117 -18.64 6.25 5.38
N LEU A 118 -17.43 5.72 5.19
CA LEU A 118 -16.74 4.88 6.17
C LEU A 118 -16.43 5.67 7.45
N ASP A 119 -15.92 6.88 7.33
CA ASP A 119 -15.65 7.80 8.43
C ASP A 119 -16.95 8.20 9.17
N ARG A 120 -18.07 8.33 8.46
CA ARG A 120 -19.39 8.55 9.08
C ARG A 120 -19.85 7.32 9.86
N ILE A 121 -19.58 6.11 9.37
CA ILE A 121 -19.83 4.86 10.12
C ILE A 121 -18.86 4.75 11.30
N GLU A 122 -17.62 5.20 11.16
CA GLU A 122 -16.64 5.27 12.25
C GLU A 122 -17.03 6.28 13.34
N ARG A 123 -17.62 7.41 12.93
CA ARG A 123 -18.16 8.44 13.83
C ARG A 123 -19.56 8.13 14.34
N ALA A 124 -20.28 7.16 13.74
CA ALA A 124 -21.60 6.73 14.20
C ALA A 124 -21.47 5.93 15.50
N THR A 125 -21.57 6.67 16.59
CA THR A 125 -21.73 6.35 18.01
C THR A 125 -21.87 4.87 18.38
N GLY A 126 -20.87 4.39 19.15
CA GLY A 126 -20.97 3.23 20.03
C GLY A 126 -19.99 2.11 19.69
N SER A 127 -19.06 1.82 20.61
CA SER A 127 -18.40 0.51 20.60
C SER A 127 -19.47 -0.55 20.87
N ARG A 128 -19.55 -1.57 20.03
CA ARG A 128 -20.62 -2.58 20.07
C ARG A 128 -20.14 -3.85 20.75
N CYS A 129 -21.03 -4.59 21.39
CA CYS A 129 -20.64 -5.90 21.90
C CYS A 129 -20.35 -6.86 20.74
N ILE A 130 -19.56 -7.90 21.00
CA ILE A 130 -19.18 -8.90 19.97
C ILE A 130 -20.43 -9.55 19.35
N THR A 131 -21.50 -9.73 20.14
CA THR A 131 -22.77 -10.27 19.66
C THR A 131 -23.42 -9.37 18.61
N ASP A 132 -23.54 -8.07 18.88
CA ASP A 132 -24.13 -7.11 17.94
C ASP A 132 -23.24 -6.94 16.69
N THR A 133 -21.91 -7.04 16.89
CA THR A 133 -20.92 -7.03 15.81
C THR A 133 -21.14 -8.23 14.88
N ALA A 134 -21.42 -9.43 15.42
CA ALA A 134 -21.72 -10.61 14.62
C ALA A 134 -22.96 -10.42 13.74
N THR A 135 -24.03 -9.84 14.30
CA THR A 135 -25.25 -9.49 13.55
C THR A 135 -24.94 -8.51 12.41
N MET A 136 -24.12 -7.49 12.66
CA MET A 136 -23.71 -6.51 11.63
C MET A 136 -22.87 -7.12 10.52
N LEU A 137 -22.00 -8.08 10.85
CA LEU A 137 -21.17 -8.82 9.90
C LEU A 137 -21.93 -9.96 9.21
N LYS A 138 -23.23 -10.17 9.52
CA LYS A 138 -24.06 -11.28 9.03
C LYS A 138 -23.42 -12.66 9.31
N MET A 139 -22.75 -12.81 10.45
CA MET A 139 -22.11 -14.05 10.87
C MET A 139 -22.79 -14.64 12.10
N GLY A 140 -22.73 -15.97 12.25
CA GLY A 140 -23.13 -16.63 13.48
C GLY A 140 -22.26 -16.15 14.66
N ARG A 141 -22.89 -15.87 15.81
CA ARG A 141 -22.21 -15.38 17.01
C ARG A 141 -21.01 -16.25 17.39
N ASP A 142 -21.22 -17.56 17.45
CA ASP A 142 -20.19 -18.52 17.89
C ASP A 142 -19.05 -18.66 16.87
N ALA A 143 -19.37 -18.51 15.57
CA ALA A 143 -18.37 -18.48 14.50
C ALA A 143 -17.45 -17.26 14.65
N LEU A 144 -18.00 -16.08 14.97
CA LEU A 144 -17.20 -14.88 15.22
C LEU A 144 -16.32 -15.03 16.46
N TYR A 145 -16.86 -15.55 17.58
CA TYR A 145 -16.04 -15.80 18.78
C TYR A 145 -14.90 -16.79 18.51
N LYS A 146 -15.16 -17.87 17.76
CA LYS A 146 -14.14 -18.85 17.38
C LYS A 146 -13.06 -18.22 16.51
N TRP A 147 -13.46 -17.43 15.50
CA TRP A 147 -12.52 -16.74 14.62
C TRP A 147 -11.68 -15.70 15.36
N MET A 148 -12.29 -14.89 16.22
CA MET A 148 -11.59 -13.88 17.01
C MET A 148 -10.61 -14.51 18.01
N ASN A 149 -10.96 -15.66 18.60
CA ASN A 149 -10.05 -16.40 19.47
C ASN A 149 -8.85 -16.98 18.68
N ALA A 150 -9.11 -17.60 17.53
CA ALA A 150 -8.07 -18.17 16.68
C ALA A 150 -7.09 -17.11 16.15
N ASN A 151 -7.59 -15.92 15.80
CA ASN A 151 -6.78 -14.82 15.25
C ASN A 151 -6.18 -13.89 16.31
N ARG A 152 -6.15 -14.31 17.59
CA ARG A 152 -5.60 -13.54 18.71
C ARG A 152 -6.23 -12.15 18.85
N TRP A 153 -7.54 -12.04 18.66
CA TRP A 153 -8.29 -10.83 18.98
C TRP A 153 -8.77 -10.83 20.43
N ILE A 154 -9.31 -11.96 20.86
CA ILE A 154 -9.79 -12.20 22.23
C ILE A 154 -9.23 -13.52 22.75
N TYR A 155 -9.23 -13.69 24.06
CA TYR A 155 -8.87 -14.95 24.72
C TYR A 155 -9.70 -15.14 25.99
N ARG A 156 -9.71 -16.37 26.53
CA ARG A 156 -10.33 -16.67 27.84
C ARG A 156 -9.27 -16.79 28.93
N ARG A 157 -9.54 -16.22 30.11
CA ARG A 157 -8.68 -16.36 31.29
C ARG A 157 -9.00 -17.69 31.99
N ALA A 158 -7.98 -18.47 32.36
CA ALA A 158 -8.17 -19.80 32.93
C ALA A 158 -9.03 -19.84 34.22
N ARG A 159 -9.03 -18.76 35.02
CA ARG A 159 -9.80 -18.65 36.27
C ARG A 159 -11.14 -17.93 36.10
N THR A 160 -11.41 -17.35 34.95
CA THR A 160 -12.59 -16.49 34.75
C THR A 160 -13.09 -16.74 33.34
N GLU A 161 -14.31 -17.25 33.17
CA GLU A 161 -14.92 -17.51 31.85
C GLU A 161 -15.26 -16.22 31.06
N THR A 162 -14.63 -15.11 31.42
CA THR A 162 -14.78 -13.82 30.77
C THR A 162 -13.81 -13.71 29.59
N TRP A 163 -14.32 -13.26 28.46
CA TRP A 163 -13.52 -12.92 27.29
C TRP A 163 -12.74 -11.64 27.55
N VAL A 164 -11.45 -11.65 27.22
CA VAL A 164 -10.55 -10.50 27.36
C VAL A 164 -9.94 -10.20 25.98
N ALA A 165 -9.79 -8.92 25.65
CA ALA A 165 -9.13 -8.52 24.42
C ALA A 165 -7.60 -8.66 24.54
N HIS A 166 -6.93 -9.03 23.45
CA HIS A 166 -5.47 -8.98 23.42
C HIS A 166 -4.99 -7.53 23.48
N GLN A 167 -3.98 -7.26 24.32
CA GLN A 167 -3.44 -5.92 24.55
C GLN A 167 -2.99 -5.22 23.25
N GLU A 168 -2.48 -5.97 22.27
CA GLU A 168 -2.13 -5.44 20.94
C GLU A 168 -3.33 -4.83 20.20
N ARG A 169 -4.50 -5.47 20.31
CA ARG A 169 -5.74 -5.01 19.64
C ARG A 169 -6.37 -3.85 20.39
N GLU A 170 -6.24 -3.81 21.70
CA GLU A 170 -6.64 -2.64 22.51
C GLU A 170 -5.76 -1.43 22.21
N ARG A 171 -4.43 -1.59 22.20
CA ARG A 171 -3.49 -0.51 21.84
C ARG A 171 -3.72 0.03 20.42
N ALA A 172 -4.07 -0.85 19.48
CA ALA A 172 -4.44 -0.45 18.13
C ALA A 172 -5.79 0.30 18.03
N GLY A 173 -6.55 0.37 19.14
CA GLY A 173 -7.87 0.97 19.22
C GLY A 173 -8.92 0.19 18.43
N LEU A 174 -8.76 -1.13 18.26
CA LEU A 174 -9.70 -2.00 17.56
C LEU A 174 -10.75 -2.57 18.52
N LEU A 175 -10.33 -2.92 19.73
CA LEU A 175 -11.17 -3.43 20.81
C LEU A 175 -11.04 -2.54 22.05
N GLY A 176 -12.07 -2.49 22.88
CA GLY A 176 -12.04 -1.82 24.18
C GLY A 176 -12.67 -2.69 25.25
N SER A 177 -12.10 -2.70 26.45
CA SER A 177 -12.65 -3.41 27.61
C SER A 177 -13.37 -2.42 28.51
N VAL A 178 -14.66 -2.65 28.77
CA VAL A 178 -15.52 -1.77 29.57
C VAL A 178 -16.19 -2.59 30.69
N PRO A 179 -16.34 -2.05 31.92
CA PRO A 179 -17.12 -2.70 32.96
C PRO A 179 -18.60 -2.81 32.56
N TYR A 180 -19.13 -4.02 32.65
CA TYR A 180 -20.54 -4.34 32.46
C TYR A 180 -21.15 -4.74 33.80
N HIS A 181 -22.09 -3.93 34.27
CA HIS A 181 -22.86 -4.15 35.48
C HIS A 181 -24.06 -5.05 35.18
N TYR A 182 -24.26 -6.10 35.97
CA TYR A 182 -25.42 -6.96 35.88
C TYR A 182 -25.86 -7.43 37.25
N THR A 183 -27.15 -7.72 37.39
CA THR A 183 -27.68 -8.29 38.62
C THR A 183 -27.50 -9.81 38.58
N GLY A 184 -26.82 -10.35 39.59
CA GLY A 184 -26.66 -11.80 39.76
C GLY A 184 -28.01 -12.47 40.04
N ARG A 185 -28.03 -13.82 39.97
CA ARG A 185 -29.24 -14.60 40.25
C ARG A 185 -29.77 -14.38 41.68
N ASP A 186 -28.88 -14.00 42.59
CA ASP A 186 -29.17 -13.74 44.01
C ASP A 186 -29.51 -12.27 44.29
N GLY A 187 -29.80 -11.46 43.25
CA GLY A 187 -30.15 -10.04 43.39
C GLY A 187 -28.97 -9.10 43.68
N SER A 188 -27.76 -9.64 43.88
CA SER A 188 -26.56 -8.85 44.16
C SER A 188 -26.03 -8.13 42.91
N PRO A 189 -25.52 -6.88 43.03
CA PRO A 189 -24.88 -6.17 41.92
C PRO A 189 -23.51 -6.78 41.62
N CYS A 190 -23.34 -7.26 40.39
CA CYS A 190 -22.10 -7.87 39.90
C CYS A 190 -21.51 -7.04 38.77
N VAL A 191 -20.18 -7.08 38.62
CA VAL A 191 -19.45 -6.41 37.53
C VAL A 191 -18.58 -7.42 36.81
N LYS A 192 -18.70 -7.50 35.49
CA LYS A 192 -17.79 -8.25 34.61
C LYS A 192 -17.14 -7.32 33.61
N MET A 193 -15.93 -7.63 33.15
CA MET A 193 -15.34 -6.91 32.02
C MET A 193 -15.96 -7.41 30.73
N GLN A 194 -16.41 -6.50 29.87
CA GLN A 194 -16.96 -6.83 28.56
C GLN A 194 -16.08 -6.22 27.47
N VAL A 195 -15.74 -7.04 26.47
CA VAL A 195 -15.03 -6.57 25.27
C VAL A 195 -16.05 -5.98 24.30
N LEU A 196 -15.77 -4.75 23.87
CA LEU A 196 -16.49 -4.03 22.83
C LEU A 196 -15.60 -3.87 21.60
N VAL A 197 -16.22 -3.98 20.44
CA VAL A 197 -15.61 -3.73 19.14
C VAL A 197 -15.83 -2.26 18.80
N THR A 198 -14.73 -1.54 18.61
CA THR A 198 -14.79 -0.15 18.17
C THR A 198 -15.22 -0.07 16.71
N PRO A 199 -15.68 1.08 16.21
CA PRO A 199 -15.97 1.23 14.79
C PRO A 199 -14.77 0.93 13.88
N LYS A 200 -13.55 1.33 14.28
CA LYS A 200 -12.29 0.97 13.62
C LYS A 200 -12.04 -0.55 13.60
N GLY A 201 -12.34 -1.21 14.71
CA GLY A 201 -12.31 -2.67 14.83
C GLY A 201 -13.28 -3.35 13.89
N LEU A 202 -14.52 -2.85 13.81
CA LEU A 202 -15.57 -3.37 12.93
C LEU A 202 -15.16 -3.25 11.45
N VAL A 203 -14.64 -2.10 11.02
CA VAL A 203 -14.13 -1.91 9.65
C VAL A 203 -12.99 -2.88 9.34
N ARG A 204 -12.07 -3.09 10.29
CA ARG A 204 -10.96 -4.03 10.11
C ARG A 204 -11.44 -5.47 10.03
N LEU A 205 -12.39 -5.86 10.87
CA LEU A 205 -13.05 -7.18 10.83
C LEU A 205 -13.77 -7.38 9.49
N ALA A 206 -14.56 -6.40 9.05
CA ALA A 206 -15.28 -6.46 7.78
C ALA A 206 -14.33 -6.60 6.58
N LYS A 207 -13.14 -5.98 6.60
CA LYS A 207 -12.12 -6.16 5.55
C LYS A 207 -11.49 -7.56 5.58
N LEU A 208 -11.14 -8.07 6.76
CA LEU A 208 -10.49 -9.39 6.90
C LEU A 208 -11.46 -10.53 6.58
N LEU A 209 -12.72 -10.38 6.97
CA LEU A 209 -13.77 -11.38 6.76
C LEU A 209 -14.42 -11.20 5.39
N GLY A 210 -14.63 -9.98 4.91
CA GLY A 210 -15.13 -9.67 3.57
C GLY A 210 -14.19 -10.15 2.46
N GLY A 211 -12.87 -10.10 2.69
CA GLY A 211 -11.90 -10.74 1.78
C GLY A 211 -11.97 -12.27 1.76
N GLN A 212 -12.69 -12.91 2.68
CA GLN A 212 -12.96 -14.36 2.69
C GLN A 212 -14.36 -14.71 2.18
N ILE A 213 -15.28 -13.75 2.06
CA ILE A 213 -16.66 -13.97 1.59
C ILE A 213 -16.70 -14.13 0.06
N ASP A 214 -15.73 -13.58 -0.68
CA ASP A 214 -15.67 -13.71 -2.14
C ASP A 214 -15.07 -15.05 -2.63
N ASP A 215 -14.49 -15.87 -1.74
CA ASP A 215 -13.82 -17.14 -2.08
C ASP A 215 -14.61 -18.39 -1.65
N GLN A 216 -15.76 -18.23 -1.00
CA GLN A 216 -16.69 -19.33 -0.72
C GLN A 216 -18.05 -19.05 -1.36
N GLY A 217 -18.05 -19.15 -2.69
CA GLY A 217 -19.28 -19.38 -3.44
C GLY A 217 -20.01 -20.60 -2.91
N THR A 218 -21.34 -20.50 -2.88
CA THR A 218 -22.29 -21.55 -3.24
C THR A 218 -21.85 -22.97 -2.88
N THR A 219 -22.19 -23.44 -1.68
CA THR A 219 -22.55 -24.86 -1.48
C THR A 219 -23.53 -24.96 -0.32
N ALA A 220 -24.82 -24.81 -0.65
CA ALA A 220 -25.95 -25.57 -0.09
C ALA A 220 -27.21 -25.17 -0.87
#